data_AF-A0A7V3BX29-F1
#
_entry.id   AF-A0A7V3BX29-F1
#
_cell.length_a   1.000
_cell.length_b   1.000
_cell.length_c   1.000
_cell.angle_alpha   90.00
_cell.angle_beta   90.00
_cell.angle_gamma   90.00
#
_symmetry.space_group_name_H-M   'P 1'
#
loop_
_entity.id
_entity.type
_entity.pdbx_description
1 polymer ?
#
loop_
_entity_poly.entity_id
_entity_poly.type
_entity_poly.pdbx_seq_one_letter_code
_entity_poly.pdbx_strand_id
1 'polypeptide(L)'
;MAGGGATLVRQPGGVSFTFTGVGLAAGNAHTIWFVAFNDPAGCTSPMMDGAELIALCGLPDLGNAAAQPTAVWGAGHVVGGSGIATFGGRVDVGDTSGCDALGRLPCNDGLTDPGGAEIHLVVRTHGPAIADLVNEQIHSFNRGCEAGEPNVGLCRNVQFAAFVP
;
A
#
# COMPACT_ATOMS: atom_id res chain seq x y z
N MET A 1 11.33 16.32 16.40
CA MET A 1 11.51 15.52 15.18
C MET A 1 10.14 15.07 14.75
N ALA A 2 9.66 15.46 13.56
CA ALA A 2 8.35 14.99 13.10
C ALA A 2 8.49 13.52 12.69
N GLY A 3 8.07 12.61 13.57
CA GLY A 3 8.00 11.17 13.32
C GLY A 3 6.80 10.87 12.44
N GLY A 4 7.03 10.17 11.33
CA GLY A 4 5.96 9.75 10.43
C GLY A 4 4.83 9.01 11.16
N GLY A 5 3.69 8.88 10.49
CA GLY A 5 2.51 8.27 11.10
C GLY A 5 1.40 8.05 10.10
N ALA A 6 0.45 7.19 10.46
CA ALA A 6 -0.69 6.87 9.64
C ALA A 6 -1.98 6.95 10.46
N THR A 7 -3.08 7.29 9.80
CA THR A 7 -4.41 7.32 10.38
C THR A 7 -5.38 6.67 9.40
N LEU A 8 -6.33 5.93 9.95
CA LEU A 8 -7.32 5.20 9.19
C LEU A 8 -8.69 5.42 9.84
N VAL A 9 -9.69 5.75 9.03
CA VAL A 9 -11.07 5.97 9.45
C VAL A 9 -11.95 4.96 8.72
N ARG A 10 -12.56 4.06 9.48
CA ARG A 10 -13.48 3.02 8.98
C ARG A 10 -14.90 3.57 8.96
N GLN A 11 -15.61 3.35 7.86
CA GLN A 11 -17.03 3.65 7.68
C GLN A 11 -17.71 2.45 7.01
N PRO A 12 -19.05 2.29 7.14
CA PRO A 12 -19.74 1.17 6.50
C PRO A 12 -19.53 1.09 4.98
N GLY A 13 -19.32 2.23 4.32
CA GLY A 13 -19.10 2.30 2.88
C GLY A 13 -17.65 2.19 2.41
N GLY A 14 -16.68 2.13 3.33
CA GLY A 14 -15.26 2.09 2.97
C GLY A 14 -14.32 2.67 4.02
N VAL A 15 -13.08 2.88 3.63
CA VAL A 15 -12.01 3.35 4.50
C VAL A 15 -11.35 4.58 3.90
N SER A 16 -11.18 5.62 4.71
CA SER A 16 -10.32 6.76 4.37
C SER A 16 -9.03 6.67 5.16
N PHE A 17 -7.90 7.05 4.56
CA PHE A 17 -6.61 6.99 5.21
C PHE A 17 -5.75 8.22 4.93
N THR A 18 -4.81 8.46 5.84
CA THR A 18 -3.66 9.35 5.61
C THR A 18 -2.39 8.65 6.07
N PHE A 19 -1.30 8.82 5.34
CA PHE A 19 0.02 8.31 5.68
C PHE A 19 1.05 9.42 5.51
N THR A 20 1.82 9.74 6.54
CA THR A 20 2.95 10.67 6.47
C THR A 20 4.25 9.89 6.54
N GLY A 21 4.92 9.77 5.40
CA GLY A 21 6.25 9.18 5.29
C GLY A 21 7.34 10.21 5.55
N VAL A 22 8.43 9.75 6.15
CA VAL A 22 9.60 10.58 6.52
C VAL A 22 10.89 9.94 6.04
N GLY A 23 11.88 10.72 5.63
CA GLY A 23 13.13 10.17 5.08
C GLY A 23 12.94 9.48 3.73
N LEU A 24 11.89 9.84 2.99
CA LEU A 24 11.68 9.40 1.62
C LEU A 24 12.66 10.15 0.70
N ALA A 25 13.15 9.48 -0.34
CA ALA A 25 14.09 10.09 -1.27
C ALA A 25 13.41 11.22 -2.07
N ALA A 26 13.94 12.44 -1.93
CA ALA A 26 13.45 13.60 -2.68
C ALA A 26 13.60 13.38 -4.19
N GLY A 27 12.60 13.80 -4.96
CA GLY A 27 12.53 13.60 -6.40
C GLY A 27 12.10 12.20 -6.85
N ASN A 28 11.91 11.25 -5.92
CA ASN A 28 11.39 9.93 -6.27
C ASN A 28 9.87 9.89 -6.28
N ALA A 29 9.32 9.15 -7.25
CA ALA A 29 7.92 8.80 -7.29
C ALA A 29 7.60 7.71 -6.27
N HIS A 30 6.46 7.85 -5.58
CA HIS A 30 6.00 6.88 -4.59
C HIS A 30 4.49 6.65 -4.72
N THR A 31 4.07 5.43 -4.40
CA THR A 31 2.67 5.02 -4.29
C THR A 31 2.36 4.51 -2.87
N ILE A 32 1.10 4.61 -2.46
CA ILE A 32 0.51 3.84 -1.38
C ILE A 32 -0.33 2.73 -2.00
N TRP A 33 -0.05 1.50 -1.58
CA TRP A 33 -0.91 0.35 -1.79
C TRP A 33 -1.73 0.11 -0.53
N PHE A 34 -3.05 0.13 -0.70
CA PHE A 34 -4.01 -0.27 0.31
C PHE A 34 -4.19 -1.78 0.19
N VAL A 35 -3.72 -2.51 1.19
CA VAL A 35 -3.87 -3.96 1.28
C VAL A 35 -4.88 -4.24 2.39
N ALA A 36 -5.92 -5.01 2.11
CA ALA A 36 -6.84 -5.48 3.13
C ALA A 36 -6.89 -7.00 3.14
N PHE A 37 -6.97 -7.57 4.33
CA PHE A 37 -7.30 -8.96 4.57
C PHE A 37 -8.71 -8.96 5.15
N ASN A 38 -9.71 -9.29 4.32
CA ASN A 38 -11.11 -9.20 4.72
C ASN A 38 -11.48 -10.23 5.80
N ASP A 39 -10.71 -11.31 5.94
CA ASP A 39 -10.87 -12.29 7.02
C ASP A 39 -9.51 -12.55 7.71
N PRO A 40 -9.05 -11.66 8.61
CA PRO A 40 -7.72 -11.78 9.21
C PRO A 40 -7.60 -12.98 10.15
N ALA A 41 -8.69 -13.62 10.56
CA ALA A 41 -8.64 -14.88 11.32
C ALA A 41 -8.12 -16.06 10.46
N GLY A 42 -8.21 -15.94 9.13
CA GLY A 42 -7.63 -16.89 8.19
C GLY A 42 -6.11 -16.73 8.00
N CYS A 43 -5.50 -15.68 8.54
CA CYS A 43 -4.06 -15.42 8.37
C CYS A 43 -3.19 -16.40 9.16
N THR A 44 -2.03 -16.74 8.58
CA THR A 44 -1.12 -17.77 9.11
C THR A 44 0.31 -17.27 9.28
N SER A 45 0.60 -16.06 8.83
CA SER A 45 1.95 -15.48 8.83
C SER A 45 1.99 -14.14 9.59
N PRO A 46 1.80 -14.13 10.91
CA PRO A 46 1.78 -12.90 11.69
C PRO A 46 3.11 -12.16 11.62
N MET A 47 3.05 -10.83 11.60
CA MET A 47 4.22 -9.95 11.68
C MET A 47 4.49 -9.60 13.14
N MET A 48 5.71 -9.83 13.60
CA MET A 48 6.14 -9.63 14.99
C MET A 48 7.32 -8.67 15.07
N ASP A 49 7.35 -7.79 16.07
CA ASP A 49 8.56 -7.09 16.53
C ASP A 49 8.97 -7.66 17.88
N GLY A 50 9.88 -8.66 17.84
CA GLY A 50 10.19 -9.46 19.01
C GLY A 50 8.96 -10.21 19.52
N ALA A 51 8.43 -9.79 20.67
CA ALA A 51 7.23 -10.37 21.28
C ALA A 51 5.94 -9.60 20.96
N GLU A 52 6.04 -8.43 20.32
CA GLU A 52 4.90 -7.58 19.99
C GLU A 52 4.29 -7.99 18.65
N LEU A 53 2.97 -8.21 18.63
CA LEU A 53 2.22 -8.45 17.40
C LEU A 53 2.03 -7.12 16.68
N ILE A 54 2.56 -7.02 15.46
CA ILE A 54 2.37 -5.86 14.58
C ILE A 54 1.09 -6.03 13.74
N ALA A 55 0.88 -7.24 13.22
CA ALA A 55 -0.20 -7.58 12.29
C ALA A 55 -0.47 -9.09 12.32
N LEU A 56 -1.74 -9.50 12.21
CA LEU A 56 -2.13 -10.90 12.11
C LEU A 56 -1.72 -11.50 10.77
N CYS A 57 -1.69 -10.66 9.73
CA CYS A 57 -1.42 -11.06 8.36
C CYS A 57 -0.04 -10.58 7.92
N GLY A 58 0.65 -11.42 7.15
CA GLY A 58 1.95 -11.08 6.58
C GLY A 58 1.96 -11.18 5.06
N LEU A 59 3.12 -10.89 4.46
CA LEU A 59 3.30 -10.99 3.02
C LEU A 59 2.86 -12.35 2.43
N PRO A 60 3.13 -13.51 3.05
CA PRO A 60 2.66 -14.80 2.53
C PRO A 60 1.14 -14.93 2.48
N ASP A 61 0.40 -14.23 3.35
CA ASP A 61 -1.06 -14.30 3.39
C ASP A 61 -1.73 -13.60 2.17
N LEU A 62 -0.98 -12.85 1.35
CA LEU A 62 -1.49 -12.36 0.06
C LEU A 62 -1.87 -13.49 -0.91
N GLY A 63 -1.31 -14.69 -0.72
CA GLY A 63 -1.68 -15.90 -1.46
C GLY A 63 -2.69 -16.80 -0.72
N ASN A 64 -3.13 -16.42 0.48
CA ASN A 64 -3.98 -17.24 1.33
C ASN A 64 -5.46 -16.88 1.12
N ALA A 65 -6.19 -17.76 0.44
CA ALA A 65 -7.62 -17.54 0.17
C ALA A 65 -8.47 -17.42 1.46
N ALA A 66 -8.05 -18.06 2.55
CA ALA A 66 -8.75 -17.95 3.84
C ALA A 66 -8.65 -16.55 4.44
N ALA A 67 -7.56 -15.81 4.14
CA ALA A 67 -7.37 -14.44 4.58
C ALA A 67 -8.15 -13.40 3.75
N GLN A 68 -8.72 -13.84 2.61
CA GLN A 68 -9.44 -13.00 1.64
C GLN A 68 -8.71 -11.68 1.30
N PRO A 69 -7.46 -11.75 0.82
CA PRO A 69 -6.63 -10.57 0.60
C PRO A 69 -7.12 -9.76 -0.60
N THR A 70 -6.94 -8.45 -0.57
CA THR A 70 -7.10 -7.56 -1.71
C THR A 70 -6.06 -6.47 -1.62
N ALA A 71 -5.57 -5.98 -2.75
CA ALA A 71 -4.62 -4.89 -2.80
C ALA A 71 -4.92 -3.95 -3.97
N VAL A 72 -5.19 -2.69 -3.64
CA VAL A 72 -5.53 -1.65 -4.61
C VAL A 72 -4.64 -0.43 -4.41
N TRP A 73 -4.38 0.29 -5.49
CA TRP A 73 -3.75 1.59 -5.45
C TRP A 73 -4.62 2.55 -4.63
N GLY A 74 -4.01 3.25 -3.67
CA GLY A 74 -4.71 4.21 -2.82
C GLY A 74 -4.33 5.66 -3.08
N ALA A 75 -3.06 5.93 -3.37
CA ALA A 75 -2.54 7.27 -3.64
C ALA A 75 -1.12 7.21 -4.26
N GLY A 76 -0.62 8.31 -4.80
CA GLY A 76 0.78 8.45 -5.17
C GLY A 76 1.19 9.89 -5.44
N HIS A 77 2.47 10.20 -5.28
CA HIS A 77 3.06 11.48 -5.66
C HIS A 77 4.60 11.43 -5.74
N VAL A 78 5.20 12.48 -6.30
CA VAL A 78 6.67 12.69 -6.31
C VAL A 78 7.10 13.50 -5.09
N VAL A 79 7.97 12.93 -4.26
CA VAL A 79 8.36 13.51 -2.97
C VAL A 79 9.21 14.76 -3.17
N GLY A 80 8.87 15.84 -2.46
CA GLY A 80 9.62 17.11 -2.49
C GLY A 80 10.94 17.09 -1.72
N GLY A 81 11.65 18.22 -1.72
CA GLY A 81 13.01 18.34 -1.15
C GLY A 81 13.15 18.07 0.35
N SER A 82 12.06 18.04 1.12
CA SER A 82 12.08 17.73 2.56
C SER A 82 12.24 16.24 2.86
N GLY A 83 11.97 15.36 1.89
CA GLY A 83 11.85 13.91 2.12
C GLY A 83 10.67 13.53 3.03
N ILE A 84 9.74 14.46 3.26
CA ILE A 84 8.49 14.25 4.00
C ILE A 84 7.34 14.36 3.02
N ALA A 85 6.41 13.44 3.12
CA ALA A 85 5.37 13.27 2.12
C ALA A 85 4.10 12.69 2.76
N THR A 86 2.98 13.38 2.56
CA THR A 86 1.66 12.91 3.03
C THR A 86 0.87 12.36 1.84
N PHE A 87 0.38 11.14 2.01
CA PHE A 87 -0.51 10.45 1.09
C PHE A 87 -1.89 10.37 1.73
N GLY A 88 -2.94 10.55 0.95
CA GLY A 88 -4.31 10.40 1.43
C GLY A 88 -5.17 9.80 0.34
N GLY A 89 -6.09 8.94 0.74
CA GLY A 89 -6.96 8.23 -0.19
C GLY A 89 -8.18 7.66 0.52
N ARG A 90 -9.09 7.14 -0.30
CA ARG A 90 -10.28 6.44 0.15
C ARG A 90 -10.48 5.21 -0.74
N VAL A 91 -10.78 4.09 -0.11
CA VAL A 91 -11.14 2.84 -0.78
C VAL A 91 -12.56 2.51 -0.36
N ASP A 92 -13.46 2.49 -1.33
CA ASP A 92 -14.85 2.11 -1.11
C ASP A 92 -15.00 0.59 -1.07
N VAL A 93 -16.05 0.12 -0.39
CA VAL A 93 -16.40 -1.31 -0.41
C VAL A 93 -16.65 -1.76 -1.85
N GLY A 94 -16.02 -2.86 -2.24
CA GLY A 94 -16.13 -3.42 -3.59
C GLY A 94 -15.31 -2.70 -4.67
N ASP A 95 -14.54 -1.66 -4.33
CA ASP A 95 -13.72 -0.96 -5.32
C ASP A 95 -12.52 -1.81 -5.77
N THR A 96 -12.48 -2.13 -7.06
CA THR A 96 -11.39 -2.84 -7.73
C THR A 96 -10.69 -2.00 -8.80
N SER A 97 -11.05 -0.71 -8.92
CA SER A 97 -10.50 0.17 -9.95
C SER A 97 -9.00 0.42 -9.78
N GLY A 98 -8.47 0.32 -8.56
CA GLY A 98 -7.06 0.46 -8.23
C GLY A 98 -6.24 -0.83 -8.33
N CYS A 99 -6.82 -1.94 -8.79
CA CYS A 99 -6.09 -3.20 -8.87
C CYS A 99 -4.89 -3.15 -9.83
N ASP A 100 -3.85 -3.92 -9.52
CA ASP A 100 -2.72 -4.07 -10.43
C ASP A 100 -3.15 -4.74 -11.73
N ALA A 101 -3.03 -4.00 -12.84
CA ALA A 101 -3.47 -4.44 -14.17
C ALA A 101 -2.77 -5.71 -14.68
N LEU A 102 -1.62 -6.07 -14.10
CA LEU A 102 -0.87 -7.28 -14.47
C LEU A 102 -1.16 -8.47 -13.56
N GLY A 103 -2.10 -8.36 -12.61
CA GLY A 103 -2.53 -9.45 -11.75
C GLY A 103 -1.45 -9.95 -10.79
N ARG A 104 -0.47 -9.10 -10.45
CA ARG A 104 0.64 -9.47 -9.52
C ARG A 104 0.23 -9.37 -8.06
N LEU A 105 -0.85 -8.65 -7.80
CA LEU A 105 -1.43 -8.45 -6.49
C LEU A 105 -2.84 -9.04 -6.48
N PRO A 106 -3.31 -9.55 -5.32
CA PRO A 106 -4.68 -10.05 -5.21
C PRO A 106 -5.66 -8.90 -5.44
N CYS A 107 -6.63 -9.14 -6.29
CA CYS A 107 -7.70 -8.22 -6.65
C CYS A 107 -9.02 -9.00 -6.62
N ASN A 108 -9.37 -9.52 -5.44
CA ASN A 108 -10.62 -10.25 -5.23
C ASN A 108 -11.82 -9.26 -5.31
N ASP A 109 -12.83 -9.39 -4.47
CA ASP A 109 -14.02 -8.52 -4.47
C ASP A 109 -13.76 -7.12 -3.86
N GLY A 110 -12.52 -6.62 -3.90
CA GLY A 110 -12.15 -5.39 -3.19
C GLY A 110 -12.23 -5.54 -1.67
N LEU A 111 -12.36 -4.40 -0.97
CA LEU A 111 -12.65 -4.37 0.46
C LEU A 111 -14.12 -4.77 0.66
N THR A 112 -14.40 -5.76 1.50
CA THR A 112 -15.77 -6.25 1.74
C THR A 112 -16.24 -6.01 3.17
N ASP A 113 -15.32 -6.00 4.13
CA ASP A 113 -15.61 -5.70 5.53
C ASP A 113 -14.69 -4.60 6.08
N PRO A 114 -15.04 -3.31 5.92
CA PRO A 114 -14.27 -2.21 6.47
C PRO A 114 -14.07 -2.27 7.98
N GLY A 115 -14.96 -2.93 8.73
CA GLY A 115 -14.90 -3.01 10.20
C GLY A 115 -13.99 -4.13 10.68
N GLY A 116 -14.13 -5.31 10.09
CA GLY A 116 -13.40 -6.53 10.47
C GLY A 116 -12.09 -6.77 9.73
N ALA A 117 -11.80 -6.03 8.65
CA ALA A 117 -10.57 -6.24 7.90
C ALA A 117 -9.32 -5.71 8.62
N GLU A 118 -8.23 -6.48 8.57
CA GLU A 118 -6.89 -5.96 8.83
C GLU A 118 -6.41 -5.20 7.58
N ILE A 119 -5.89 -3.99 7.75
CA ILE A 119 -5.49 -3.11 6.65
C ILE A 119 -4.03 -2.71 6.78
N HIS A 120 -3.26 -2.88 5.72
CA HIS A 120 -1.90 -2.36 5.60
C HIS A 120 -1.84 -1.24 4.56
N LEU A 121 -1.19 -0.14 4.94
CA LEU A 121 -0.84 0.95 4.03
C LEU A 121 0.64 0.81 3.69
N VAL A 122 0.98 0.48 2.45
CA VAL A 122 2.35 0.17 2.04
C VAL A 122 2.88 1.24 1.10
N VAL A 123 3.89 1.99 1.54
CA VAL A 123 4.59 2.96 0.67
C VAL A 123 5.58 2.21 -0.20
N ARG A 124 5.44 2.35 -1.52
CA ARG A 124 6.33 1.78 -2.52
C ARG A 124 7.03 2.89 -3.28
N THR A 125 8.36 2.82 -3.41
CA THR A 125 9.14 3.73 -4.25
C THR A 125 9.19 3.20 -5.67
N HIS A 126 9.24 4.10 -6.65
CA HIS A 126 9.44 3.83 -8.07
C HIS A 126 10.79 4.36 -8.59
N GLY A 127 11.68 4.78 -7.68
CA GLY A 127 12.92 5.48 -8.03
C GLY A 127 12.68 6.95 -8.44
N PRO A 128 13.70 7.61 -9.02
CA PRO A 128 13.58 8.98 -9.52
C PRO A 128 12.38 9.17 -10.46
N ALA A 129 11.71 10.32 -10.40
CA ALA A 129 10.63 10.64 -11.32
C ALA A 129 11.16 10.67 -12.77
N ILE A 130 10.46 9.97 -13.67
CA ILE A 130 10.78 9.88 -15.10
C ILE A 130 9.77 10.76 -15.83
N ALA A 131 10.22 11.84 -16.48
CA ALA A 131 9.35 12.88 -17.03
C ALA A 131 8.12 12.35 -17.82
N ASP A 132 8.33 11.35 -18.68
CA ASP A 132 7.27 10.78 -19.54
C ASP A 132 6.54 9.58 -18.93
N LEU A 133 6.89 9.16 -17.70
CA LEU A 133 6.28 8.02 -16.99
C LEU A 133 5.79 8.38 -15.58
N VAL A 134 5.85 9.65 -15.16
CA VAL A 134 5.49 10.04 -13.78
C VAL A 134 4.06 9.61 -13.44
N ASN A 135 3.12 9.79 -14.37
CA ASN A 135 1.73 9.43 -14.13
C ASN A 135 1.58 7.93 -13.85
N GLU A 136 2.25 7.09 -14.64
CA GLU A 136 2.28 5.65 -14.47
C GLU A 136 3.04 5.25 -13.20
N GLN A 137 4.15 5.91 -12.88
CA GLN A 137 4.91 5.67 -11.66
C GLN A 137 4.06 5.90 -10.40
N ILE A 138 3.18 6.90 -10.39
CA ILE A 138 2.36 7.25 -9.22
C ILE A 138 0.96 6.60 -9.21
N HIS A 139 0.61 5.79 -10.20
CA HIS A 139 -0.70 5.10 -10.31
C HIS A 139 -0.62 3.58 -10.57
N SER A 140 0.56 2.98 -10.54
CA SER A 140 0.74 1.56 -10.85
C SER A 140 1.69 0.86 -9.88
N PHE A 141 1.80 -0.46 -9.96
CA PHE A 141 2.60 -1.21 -9.00
C PHE A 141 4.10 -1.09 -9.25
N ASN A 142 4.53 -1.09 -10.51
CA ASN A 142 5.96 -1.17 -10.88
C ASN A 142 6.37 -0.36 -12.11
N ARG A 143 5.47 0.46 -12.72
CA ARG A 143 5.88 1.26 -13.89
C ARG A 143 7.03 2.19 -13.49
N GLY A 144 7.97 2.37 -14.40
CA GLY A 144 9.28 2.95 -14.19
C GLY A 144 10.37 1.92 -13.86
N CYS A 145 10.02 0.73 -13.33
CA CYS A 145 10.96 -0.26 -12.83
C CYS A 145 10.94 -1.61 -13.56
N GLU A 146 10.13 -1.75 -14.61
CA GLU A 146 10.07 -2.99 -15.40
C GLU A 146 11.34 -3.17 -16.24
N ALA A 147 11.51 -4.37 -16.80
CA ALA A 147 12.61 -4.64 -17.72
C ALA A 147 12.59 -3.65 -18.90
N GLY A 148 13.70 -2.94 -19.11
CA GLY A 148 13.84 -1.92 -20.15
C GLY A 148 13.40 -0.50 -19.73
N GLU A 149 12.91 -0.31 -18.50
CA GLU A 149 12.55 1.01 -17.98
C GLU A 149 13.71 1.66 -17.19
N PRO A 150 13.77 3.01 -17.10
CA PRO A 150 14.91 3.72 -16.52
C PRO A 150 15.27 3.37 -15.07
N ASN A 151 14.28 2.98 -14.26
CA ASN A 151 14.46 2.63 -12.85
C ASN A 151 14.37 1.12 -12.62
N VAL A 152 14.76 0.30 -13.60
CA VAL A 152 14.70 -1.17 -13.53
C VAL A 152 15.25 -1.70 -12.19
N GLY A 153 14.44 -2.52 -11.50
CA GLY A 153 14.81 -3.13 -10.22
C GLY A 153 14.80 -2.19 -9.01
N LEU A 154 14.44 -0.91 -9.15
CA LEU A 154 14.41 0.03 -8.02
C LEU A 154 13.11 -0.03 -7.21
N CYS A 155 12.02 -0.56 -7.79
CA CYS A 155 10.72 -0.59 -7.13
C CYS A 155 10.72 -1.50 -5.91
N ARG A 156 10.42 -0.93 -4.73
CA ARG A 156 10.40 -1.66 -3.46
C ARG A 156 9.53 -0.96 -2.44
N ASN A 157 9.02 -1.73 -1.48
CA ASN A 157 8.32 -1.20 -0.33
C ASN A 157 9.35 -0.55 0.60
N VAL A 158 9.07 0.65 1.09
CA VAL A 158 10.02 1.45 1.88
C VAL A 158 9.50 1.79 3.27
N GLN A 159 8.18 1.88 3.44
CA GLN A 159 7.52 2.13 4.73
C GLN A 159 6.16 1.45 4.71
N PHE A 160 5.62 1.12 5.88
CA PHE A 160 4.27 0.59 6.01
C PHE A 160 3.63 1.00 7.34
N ALA A 161 2.33 0.86 7.43
CA ALA A 161 1.57 0.87 8.67
C ALA A 161 0.51 -0.23 8.60
N ALA A 162 0.26 -0.91 9.72
CA ALA A 162 -0.78 -1.93 9.84
C ALA A 162 -1.85 -1.49 10.83
N PHE A 163 -3.11 -1.81 10.52
CA PHE A 163 -4.29 -1.53 11.30
C PHE A 163 -5.04 -2.85 11.48
N VAL A 164 -4.87 -3.46 12.64
CA VAL A 164 -5.67 -4.62 13.06
C VAL A 164 -7.15 -4.20 13.25
N PRO A 165 -8.10 -5.15 13.23
CA PRO A 165 -9.53 -4.88 13.44
C PRO A 165 -9.85 -4.22 14.79
#